data_AF-A0A3B0TC95-F1
#
_entry.id   AF-A0A3B0TC95-F1
#
_cell.length_a   1.000
_cell.length_b   1.000
_cell.length_c   1.000
_cell.angle_alpha   90.00
_cell.angle_beta   90.00
_cell.angle_gamma   90.00
#
_symmetry.space_group_name_H-M   'P 1'
#
loop_
_entity.id
_entity.type
_entity.pdbx_description
1 polymer ?
#
loop_
_entity_poly.entity_id
_entity_poly.type
_entity_poly.pdbx_seq_one_letter_code
_entity_poly.pdbx_strand_id
1 'polypeptide(L)'
;MRLEFISIEEANGLLNQLIENHPHAIFVTNNDFKIEYFNKSFQKLARQEKYEILGKGFCELFGCTFRGKPVNSDSKFCNNCRMCKLLSGSSVSELDIIREFNIHNKVITKHFYFTTNRVVMDGKKLRIVVMEDRTSKH
;
A
#
# COMPACT_ATOMS: atom_id res chain seq x y z
N MET A 1 -1.02 -24.16 2.47
CA MET A 1 -2.30 -24.41 3.16
C MET A 1 -3.43 -24.10 2.19
N ARG A 2 -4.38 -25.03 1.99
CA ARG A 2 -5.58 -24.81 1.19
C ARG A 2 -6.75 -24.73 2.16
N LEU A 3 -7.49 -23.63 2.14
CA LEU A 3 -8.68 -23.46 2.96
C LEU A 3 -9.88 -24.05 2.20
N GLU A 4 -10.62 -24.92 2.85
CA GLU A 4 -11.88 -25.48 2.35
C GLU A 4 -13.00 -24.86 3.19
N PHE A 5 -13.79 -23.99 2.57
CA PHE A 5 -14.85 -23.26 3.24
C PHE A 5 -16.20 -23.92 2.97
N ILE A 6 -17.06 -23.93 3.98
CA ILE A 6 -18.41 -24.50 3.86
C ILE A 6 -19.34 -23.51 3.18
N SER A 7 -19.11 -22.20 3.39
CA SER A 7 -19.86 -21.13 2.72
C SER A 7 -18.99 -19.92 2.37
N ILE A 8 -19.53 -19.05 1.50
CA ILE A 8 -18.89 -17.79 1.09
C ILE A 8 -18.81 -16.82 2.27
N GLU A 9 -19.83 -16.81 3.14
CA GLU A 9 -19.88 -15.96 4.33
C GLU A 9 -18.78 -16.32 5.32
N GLU A 10 -18.54 -17.63 5.52
CA GLU A 10 -17.45 -18.12 6.35
C GLU A 10 -16.09 -17.70 5.77
N ALA A 11 -15.89 -17.92 4.46
CA ALA A 11 -14.67 -17.53 3.76
C ALA A 11 -14.39 -16.03 3.88
N ASN A 12 -15.41 -15.21 3.64
CA ASN A 12 -15.33 -13.75 3.74
C ASN A 12 -15.09 -13.31 5.18
N GLY A 13 -15.77 -13.93 6.15
CA GLY A 13 -15.60 -13.66 7.57
C GLY A 13 -14.15 -13.88 8.02
N LEU A 14 -13.59 -15.06 7.71
CA LEU A 14 -12.21 -15.38 8.06
C LEU A 14 -11.22 -14.46 7.33
N LEU A 15 -11.37 -14.27 6.02
CA LEU A 15 -10.47 -13.43 5.23
C LEU A 15 -10.45 -11.98 5.73
N ASN A 16 -11.62 -11.41 6.02
CA ASN A 16 -11.74 -10.07 6.58
C ASN A 16 -11.03 -9.97 7.93
N GLN A 17 -11.22 -10.95 8.83
CA GLN A 17 -10.54 -10.95 10.12
C GLN A 17 -9.01 -11.09 9.99
N LEU A 18 -8.53 -11.94 9.08
CA LEU A 18 -7.10 -12.12 8.84
C LEU A 18 -6.45 -10.83 8.33
N ILE A 19 -7.08 -10.17 7.34
CA ILE A 19 -6.53 -8.95 6.73
C ILE A 19 -6.64 -7.76 7.69
N GLU A 20 -7.79 -7.56 8.34
CA GLU A 20 -8.04 -6.41 9.22
C GLU A 20 -7.21 -6.42 10.49
N ASN A 21 -6.91 -7.61 11.03
CA ASN A 21 -6.10 -7.75 12.23
C ASN A 21 -4.61 -8.00 11.93
N HIS A 22 -4.21 -8.00 10.66
CA HIS A 22 -2.81 -8.18 10.28
C HIS A 22 -1.96 -7.01 10.81
N PRO A 23 -0.80 -7.26 11.48
CA PRO A 23 -0.01 -6.20 12.09
C PRO A 23 0.64 -5.27 11.05
N HIS A 24 0.96 -5.79 9.87
CA HIS A 24 1.50 -4.98 8.77
C HIS A 24 0.39 -4.25 8.02
N ALA A 25 0.74 -3.10 7.46
CA ALA A 25 -0.13 -2.33 6.60
C ALA A 25 -0.28 -3.05 5.25
N ILE A 26 -1.52 -3.33 4.86
CA ILE A 26 -1.84 -4.02 3.61
C ILE A 26 -2.76 -3.11 2.80
N PHE A 27 -2.47 -2.96 1.51
CA PHE A 27 -3.37 -2.33 0.55
C PHE A 27 -3.33 -3.05 -0.79
N VAL A 28 -4.40 -2.89 -1.57
CA VAL A 28 -4.56 -3.48 -2.89
C VAL A 28 -4.79 -2.37 -3.91
N THR A 29 -4.06 -2.41 -5.01
CA THR A 29 -4.25 -1.47 -6.12
C THR A 29 -4.76 -2.16 -7.37
N ASN A 30 -5.54 -1.42 -8.16
CA ASN A 30 -5.90 -1.81 -9.51
C ASN A 30 -4.78 -1.49 -10.53
N ASN A 31 -5.08 -1.69 -11.81
CA ASN A 31 -4.14 -1.43 -12.92
C ASN A 31 -3.74 0.04 -13.07
N ASP A 32 -4.58 0.96 -12.58
CA ASP A 32 -4.29 2.40 -12.57
C ASP A 32 -3.56 2.82 -11.28
N PHE A 33 -3.06 1.85 -10.51
CA PHE A 33 -2.35 2.05 -9.23
C PHE A 33 -3.16 2.81 -8.19
N LYS A 34 -4.49 2.77 -8.30
CA LYS A 34 -5.41 3.35 -7.31
C LYS A 34 -5.78 2.31 -6.27
N ILE A 35 -5.85 2.73 -5.01
CA ILE A 35 -6.17 1.85 -3.88
C ILE A 35 -7.65 1.48 -3.91
N GLU A 36 -7.95 0.18 -3.93
CA GLU A 36 -9.31 -0.37 -3.89
C GLU A 36 -9.64 -1.01 -2.54
N TYR A 37 -8.65 -1.61 -1.88
CA TYR A 37 -8.79 -2.25 -0.58
C TYR A 37 -7.60 -1.92 0.30
N PHE A 38 -7.81 -1.87 1.61
CA PHE A 38 -6.76 -1.71 2.60
C PHE A 38 -7.24 -2.20 3.96
N ASN A 39 -6.31 -2.51 4.86
CA ASN A 39 -6.63 -2.89 6.24
C ASN A 39 -6.51 -1.71 7.23
N LYS A 40 -7.05 -1.88 8.44
CA LYS A 40 -6.90 -0.91 9.53
C LYS A 40 -5.46 -0.50 9.81
N SER A 41 -4.49 -1.40 9.69
CA SER A 41 -3.08 -1.08 9.90
C SER A 41 -2.57 -0.05 8.88
N PHE A 42 -2.95 -0.19 7.61
CA PHE A 42 -2.66 0.82 6.59
C PHE A 42 -3.38 2.14 6.86
N GLN A 43 -4.66 2.10 7.27
CA GLN A 43 -5.42 3.32 7.60
C GLN A 43 -4.76 4.11 8.74
N LYS A 44 -4.36 3.43 9.82
CA LYS A 44 -3.64 4.03 10.95
C LYS A 44 -2.33 4.67 10.53
N LEU A 45 -1.62 4.04 9.57
CA LEU A 45 -0.37 4.55 9.03
C LEU A 45 -0.60 5.79 8.15
N ALA A 46 -1.64 5.76 7.30
CA ALA A 46 -2.02 6.88 6.44
C ALA A 46 -2.56 8.09 7.24
N ARG A 47 -3.09 7.87 8.45
CA ARG A 47 -3.72 8.90 9.30
C ARG A 47 -4.80 9.69 8.56
N GLN A 48 -5.55 8.99 7.72
CA GLN A 48 -6.59 9.52 6.86
C GLN A 48 -7.85 8.66 6.98
N GLU A 49 -8.98 9.29 6.69
CA GLU A 49 -10.26 8.59 6.69
C GLU A 49 -10.43 7.71 5.45
N LYS A 50 -11.30 6.70 5.53
CA LYS A 50 -11.49 5.72 4.44
C LYS A 50 -11.79 6.38 3.09
N TYR A 51 -12.68 7.37 3.08
CA TYR A 51 -13.07 8.10 1.86
C TYR A 51 -11.92 8.93 1.29
N GLU A 52 -10.91 9.24 2.09
CA GLU A 52 -9.72 9.97 1.65
C GLU A 52 -8.64 9.04 1.10
N ILE A 53 -8.74 7.72 1.31
CA ILE A 53 -7.76 6.72 0.86
C ILE A 53 -8.21 6.06 -0.45
N LEU A 54 -9.49 5.68 -0.55
CA LEU A 54 -9.99 4.93 -1.71
C LEU A 54 -9.88 5.76 -3.00
N GLY A 55 -9.50 5.10 -4.09
CA GLY A 55 -9.35 5.72 -5.41
C GLY A 55 -8.13 6.63 -5.56
N LYS A 56 -7.33 6.83 -4.51
CA LYS A 56 -6.07 7.58 -4.57
C LYS A 56 -4.87 6.67 -4.83
N GLY A 57 -3.83 7.23 -5.45
CA GLY A 57 -2.54 6.57 -5.58
C GLY A 57 -1.69 6.72 -4.32
N PHE A 58 -0.79 5.77 -4.05
CA PHE A 58 0.09 5.81 -2.87
C PHE A 58 0.85 7.14 -2.73
N CYS A 59 1.37 7.68 -3.84
CA CYS A 59 2.11 8.96 -3.83
C CYS A 59 1.23 10.19 -3.61
N GLU A 60 -0.09 10.09 -3.77
CA GLU A 60 -1.02 11.16 -3.39
C GLU A 60 -1.22 11.19 -1.87
N LEU A 61 -1.17 10.03 -1.21
CA LEU A 61 -1.31 9.91 0.25
C LEU A 61 -0.01 10.23 1.00
N PHE A 62 1.10 9.64 0.54
CA PHE A 62 2.40 9.69 1.23
C PHE A 62 3.43 10.62 0.56
N GLY A 63 3.01 11.32 -0.49
CA GLY A 63 3.89 12.13 -1.31
C GLY A 63 4.74 11.32 -2.29
N CYS A 64 5.35 12.01 -3.26
CA CYS A 64 6.22 11.38 -4.23
C CYS A 64 7.48 10.83 -3.55
N THR A 65 7.79 9.55 -3.77
CA THR A 65 8.98 8.86 -3.22
C THR A 65 10.31 9.41 -3.75
N PHE A 66 10.30 10.28 -4.77
CA PHE A 66 11.48 10.89 -5.39
C PHE A 66 11.65 12.40 -5.14
N ARG A 67 10.57 13.16 -4.89
CA ARG A 67 10.63 14.62 -4.69
C ARG A 67 9.86 15.01 -3.43
N GLY A 68 10.48 15.80 -2.56
CA GLY A 68 9.90 16.35 -1.32
C GLY A 68 8.81 17.41 -1.51
N LYS A 69 8.11 17.44 -2.65
CA LYS A 69 7.02 18.39 -2.94
C LYS A 69 5.86 17.69 -3.66
N PRO A 70 4.60 18.15 -3.46
CA PRO A 70 3.42 17.57 -4.07
C PRO A 70 3.48 17.60 -5.60
N VAL A 71 2.96 16.55 -6.23
CA VAL A 71 2.80 16.48 -7.68
C VAL A 71 1.61 17.37 -8.05
N ASN A 72 1.85 18.46 -8.78
CA ASN A 72 0.79 19.29 -9.34
C ASN A 72 -0.04 18.46 -10.35
N SER A 73 -1.33 18.72 -10.36
CA SER A 73 -2.44 17.82 -10.64
C SER A 73 -2.63 17.26 -12.07
N ASP A 74 -1.70 17.43 -13.01
CA ASP A 74 -1.98 17.08 -14.42
C ASP A 74 -1.04 16.03 -15.05
N SER A 75 0.01 15.58 -14.36
CA SER A 75 0.87 14.51 -14.89
C SER A 75 0.41 13.13 -14.44
N LYS A 76 -0.11 12.33 -15.38
CA LYS A 76 -0.31 10.87 -15.21
C LYS A 76 1.06 10.21 -14.98
N PHE A 77 1.40 10.03 -13.70
CA PHE A 77 2.54 9.27 -13.17
C PHE A 77 3.94 9.88 -13.42
N CYS A 78 4.78 9.80 -12.38
CA CYS A 78 6.21 10.14 -12.47
C CYS A 78 6.99 8.93 -12.99
N ASN A 79 7.71 9.07 -14.11
CA ASN A 79 8.54 8.01 -14.72
C ASN A 79 9.66 7.47 -13.79
N ASN A 80 10.00 8.21 -12.73
CA ASN A 80 10.99 7.83 -11.73
C ASN A 80 10.37 7.32 -10.42
N CYS A 81 9.03 7.17 -10.36
CA CYS A 81 8.36 6.69 -9.16
C CYS A 81 8.70 5.21 -8.91
N ARG A 82 9.51 4.95 -7.88
CA ARG A 82 9.86 3.59 -7.46
C ARG A 82 8.62 2.75 -7.11
N MET A 83 7.60 3.39 -6.54
CA MET A 83 6.32 2.74 -6.24
C MET A 83 5.58 2.33 -7.52
N CYS A 84 5.48 3.19 -8.53
CA CYS A 84 4.86 2.81 -9.81
C CYS A 84 5.64 1.69 -10.51
N LYS A 85 6.98 1.69 -10.42
CA LYS A 85 7.80 0.59 -10.93
C LYS A 85 7.49 -0.74 -10.19
N LEU A 86 7.43 -0.71 -8.86
CA LEU A 86 7.01 -1.85 -8.03
C LEU A 86 5.63 -2.38 -8.47
N LEU A 87 4.63 -1.50 -8.56
CA LEU A 87 3.25 -1.88 -8.87
C LEU A 87 3.08 -2.36 -10.32
N SER A 88 3.79 -1.77 -11.29
CA SER A 88 3.81 -2.26 -12.67
C SER A 88 4.39 -3.69 -12.75
N GLY A 89 5.33 -4.01 -11.85
CA GLY A 89 6.03 -5.28 -11.77
C GLY A 89 6.94 -5.52 -12.97
N SER A 90 7.47 -4.43 -13.54
CA SER A 90 8.40 -4.46 -14.67
C SER A 90 9.76 -5.09 -14.33
N SER A 91 10.17 -5.11 -13.06
CA SER A 91 11.48 -5.65 -12.65
C SER A 91 11.69 -5.86 -11.15
N VAL A 92 10.77 -5.46 -10.27
CA VAL A 92 10.98 -5.48 -8.81
C VAL A 92 9.71 -5.91 -8.09
N SER A 93 9.83 -6.84 -7.14
CA SER A 93 8.74 -7.32 -6.26
C SER A 93 8.78 -6.72 -4.87
N GLU A 94 9.86 -6.02 -4.53
CA GLU A 94 10.10 -5.41 -3.23
C GLU A 94 10.72 -4.02 -3.36
N LEU A 95 10.61 -3.19 -2.32
CA LEU A 95 11.10 -1.82 -2.36
C LEU A 95 11.40 -1.33 -0.95
N ASP A 96 12.62 -0.84 -0.72
CA ASP A 96 12.99 -0.07 0.47
C ASP A 96 12.89 1.43 0.21
N ILE A 97 12.26 2.13 1.14
CA ILE A 97 12.13 3.59 1.16
C ILE A 97 12.52 4.11 2.55
N ILE A 98 13.49 5.01 2.59
CA ILE A 98 13.84 5.80 3.79
C ILE A 98 13.27 7.21 3.61
N ARG A 99 12.50 7.68 4.60
CA ARG A 99 11.75 8.94 4.52
C ARG A 99 11.74 9.66 5.86
N GLU A 100 11.97 10.97 5.83
CA GLU A 100 11.77 11.85 6.97
C GLU A 100 10.30 12.27 7.08
N PHE A 101 9.73 12.10 8.26
CA PHE A 101 8.38 12.55 8.60
C PHE A 101 8.45 13.58 9.71
N ASN A 102 7.68 14.66 9.59
CA ASN A 102 7.51 15.60 10.69
C ASN A 102 6.33 15.13 11.57
N ILE A 103 6.64 14.62 12.77
CA ILE A 103 5.66 14.16 13.74
C ILE A 103 5.94 14.90 15.06
N HIS A 104 4.97 15.69 15.54
CA HIS A 104 5.11 16.53 16.74
C HIS A 104 6.33 17.47 16.70
N ASN A 105 6.56 18.15 15.58
CA ASN A 105 7.69 19.06 15.37
C ASN A 105 9.08 18.39 15.46
N LYS A 106 9.12 17.05 15.44
CA LYS A 106 10.33 16.25 15.37
C LYS A 106 10.40 15.57 14.00
N VAL A 107 11.55 15.70 13.36
CA VAL A 107 11.86 14.94 12.14
C VAL A 107 12.21 13.52 12.56
N ILE A 108 11.39 12.55 12.15
CA ILE A 108 11.59 11.13 12.39
C ILE A 108 11.86 10.46 11.05
N THR A 109 13.03 9.85 10.92
CA THR A 109 13.36 9.01 9.76
C THR A 109 12.67 7.66 9.91
N LYS A 110 11.88 7.28 8.91
CA LYS A 110 11.19 6.01 8.82
C LYS A 110 11.78 5.16 7.70
N HIS A 111 11.95 3.88 7.99
CA HIS A 111 12.43 2.88 7.03
C HIS A 111 11.26 1.97 6.67
N PHE A 112 10.72 2.12 5.47
CA PHE A 112 9.60 1.32 5.00
C PHE A 112 10.06 0.30 3.97
N TYR A 113 9.67 -0.95 4.21
CA TYR A 113 9.85 -2.03 3.26
C TYR A 113 8.51 -2.43 2.67
N PHE A 114 8.45 -2.52 1.34
CA PHE A 114 7.27 -2.91 0.60
C PHE A 114 7.52 -4.21 -0.13
N THR A 115 6.52 -5.09 -0.14
CA THR A 115 6.48 -6.25 -1.03
C THR A 115 5.18 -6.24 -1.80
N THR A 116 5.19 -6.75 -3.03
CA THR A 116 3.99 -6.86 -3.84
C THR A 116 3.80 -8.23 -4.46
N ASN A 117 2.54 -8.68 -4.47
CA ASN A 117 2.11 -9.90 -5.13
C ASN A 117 1.02 -9.60 -6.15
N ARG A 118 1.07 -10.29 -7.28
CA ARG A 118 0.05 -10.20 -8.33
C ARG A 118 -1.12 -11.11 -7.98
N VAL A 119 -2.34 -10.58 -8.09
CA VAL A 119 -3.57 -11.36 -7.93
C VAL A 119 -4.49 -11.06 -9.10
N VAL A 120 -5.24 -12.06 -9.55
CA VAL A 120 -6.32 -11.89 -10.53
C VAL A 120 -7.62 -12.30 -9.88
N MET A 121 -8.59 -11.40 -9.88
CA MET A 121 -9.93 -11.63 -9.32
C MET A 121 -10.94 -11.18 -10.37
N ASP A 122 -11.79 -12.08 -10.83
CA ASP A 122 -12.80 -11.81 -11.88
C ASP A 122 -12.21 -11.13 -13.14
N GLY A 123 -11.03 -11.59 -13.57
CA GLY A 123 -10.30 -11.01 -14.71
C GLY A 123 -9.62 -9.66 -14.43
N LYS A 124 -9.88 -9.03 -13.28
CA LYS A 124 -9.19 -7.81 -12.86
C LYS A 124 -7.82 -8.16 -12.31
N LYS A 125 -6.79 -7.53 -12.87
CA LYS A 125 -5.40 -7.63 -12.38
C LYS A 125 -5.24 -6.67 -11.21
N LEU A 126 -4.89 -7.23 -10.07
CA LEU A 126 -4.68 -6.52 -8.81
C LEU A 126 -3.22 -6.68 -8.35
N ARG A 127 -2.81 -5.76 -7.48
CA ARG A 127 -1.55 -5.83 -6.74
C ARG A 127 -1.84 -5.75 -5.26
N ILE A 128 -1.55 -6.82 -4.54
CA ILE A 128 -1.50 -6.76 -3.07
C ILE A 128 -0.14 -6.21 -2.70
N VAL A 129 -0.12 -5.25 -1.79
CA VAL A 129 1.09 -4.62 -1.26
C VAL A 129 1.09 -4.76 0.24
N VAL A 130 2.19 -5.27 0.79
CA VAL A 130 2.46 -5.32 2.22
C VAL A 130 3.55 -4.33 2.54
N MET A 131 3.30 -3.46 3.52
CA MET A 131 4.19 -2.41 3.97
C MET A 131 4.58 -2.65 5.43
N GLU A 132 5.88 -2.68 5.67
CA GLU A 132 6.50 -2.87 6.99
C GLU A 132 7.27 -1.61 7.40
N ASP A 133 7.02 -1.13 8.62
CA ASP A 133 7.88 -0.13 9.26
C ASP A 133 9.04 -0.83 9.98
N ARG A 134 10.26 -0.70 9.44
CA ARG A 134 11.50 -1.30 9.95
C ARG A 134 12.39 -0.31 10.69
N THR A 135 11.87 0.84 11.07
CA THR A 135 12.65 1.95 11.67
C THR A 135 13.46 1.55 12.91
N SER A 136 13.01 0.55 13.69
CA SER A 136 13.67 0.09 14.92
C SER A 136 14.58 -1.12 14.74
N LYS A 137 14.76 -1.65 13.52
CA LYS A 137 15.56 -2.86 13.25
C LYS A 137 16.98 -2.56 12.72
N HIS A 138 17.46 -1.32 12.89
CA HIS A 138 18.81 -0.89 12.52
C HIS A 138 19.51 -0.23 13.70
#